data_AF-A0A947CTC4-F1
#
_entry.id   AF-A0A947CTC4-F1
#
_cell.length_a   1.000
_cell.length_b   1.000
_cell.length_c   1.000
_cell.angle_alpha   90.00
_cell.angle_beta   90.00
_cell.angle_gamma   90.00
#
_symmetry.space_group_name_H-M   'P 1'
#
loop_
_entity.id
_entity.type
_entity.pdbx_description
1 polymer ?
#
loop_
_entity_poly.entity_id
_entity_poly.type
_entity_poly.pdbx_seq_one_letter_code
_entity_poly.pdbx_strand_id
1 'polypeptide(L)' 'MDDETYILWQDVFDEIAAGRPNNISCPKCGQGPLKVEQSPASKTKISCPSCGAFLEGSIGFS' A
#
# COMPACT_ATOMS: atom_id res chain seq x y z
N MET A 1 1.48 -8.98 13.60
CA MET A 1 0.78 -8.66 12.34
C MET A 1 0.16 -9.95 11.89
N ASP A 2 -1.16 -10.02 11.86
CA ASP A 2 -1.92 -11.21 11.51
C ASP A 2 -1.75 -11.53 10.01
N ASP A 3 -1.63 -12.82 9.66
CA ASP A 3 -1.35 -13.29 8.30
C ASP A 3 -2.37 -12.78 7.27
N GLU A 4 -3.65 -12.66 7.64
CA GLU A 4 -4.70 -12.08 6.79
C GLU A 4 -4.45 -10.61 6.46
N THR A 5 -3.93 -9.83 7.40
CA THR A 5 -3.59 -8.43 7.16
C THR A 5 -2.42 -8.34 6.18
N TYR A 6 -1.45 -9.25 6.28
CA TYR A 6 -0.31 -9.29 5.38
C TYR A 6 -0.73 -9.61 3.94
N ILE A 7 -1.64 -10.58 3.74
CA ILE A 7 -2.18 -10.92 2.42
C ILE A 7 -2.88 -9.72 1.78
N LEU A 8 -3.73 -9.01 2.53
CA LEU A 8 -4.43 -7.82 2.03
C LEU A 8 -3.46 -6.73 1.59
N TRP A 9 -2.35 -6.56 2.29
CA TRP A 9 -1.33 -5.58 1.92
C TRP A 9 -0.51 -6.00 0.69
N GLN A 10 -0.37 -7.30 0.40
CA GLN A 10 0.20 -7.76 -0.87
C GLN A 10 -0.71 -7.39 -2.05
N ASP A 11 -2.02 -7.61 -1.95
CA ASP A 11 -2.97 -7.20 -3.00
C ASP A 11 -2.90 -5.68 -3.27
N VAL A 12 -2.75 -4.88 -2.21
CA VAL A 12 -2.54 -3.43 -2.33
C VAL A 12 -1.25 -3.12 -3.10
N PHE A 13 -0.16 -3.84 -2.83
CA PHE A 13 1.09 -3.64 -3.56
C PHE A 13 0.97 -4.02 -5.03
N ASP A 14 0.31 -5.12 -5.37
CA ASP A 14 0.14 -5.57 -6.74
C ASP A 14 -0.70 -4.56 -7.56
N GLU A 15 -1.77 -4.01 -6.98
CA GLU A 15 -2.57 -2.98 -7.66
C GLU A 15 -1.81 -1.65 -7.82
N ILE A 16 -0.94 -1.30 -6.87
CA ILE A 16 -0.04 -0.14 -7.00
C ILE A 16 1.02 -0.38 -8.06
N ALA A 17 1.60 -1.58 -8.12
CA ALA A 17 2.55 -2.00 -9.14
C ALA A 17 1.88 -2.03 -10.53
N ALA A 18 0.59 -2.37 -10.60
CA ALA A 18 -0.24 -2.30 -11.81
C ALA A 18 -0.63 -0.85 -12.19
N GLY A 19 -0.23 0.15 -11.41
CA GLY A 19 -0.48 1.57 -11.70
C GLY A 19 -1.88 2.06 -11.33
N ARG A 20 -2.61 1.36 -10.45
CA ARG A 20 -3.97 1.71 -10.00
C ARG A 20 -4.05 2.10 -8.51
N PRO A 21 -3.24 3.06 -8.01
CA PRO A 21 -3.22 3.40 -6.58
C PRO A 21 -4.50 4.11 -6.08
N ASN A 22 -5.27 4.73 -6.98
CA ASN A 22 -6.40 5.60 -6.61
C ASN A 22 -7.71 4.86 -6.30
N ASN A 23 -7.77 3.54 -6.48
CA ASN A 23 -9.00 2.76 -6.25
C ASN A 23 -8.88 1.76 -5.10
N ILE A 24 -7.84 1.91 -4.28
CA ILE A 24 -7.54 0.97 -3.20
C ILE A 24 -8.00 1.55 -1.87
N SER A 25 -8.89 0.81 -1.21
CA SER A 25 -9.30 1.09 0.17
C SER A 25 -8.27 0.56 1.17
N CYS A 26 -8.12 1.27 2.29
CA CYS A 26 -7.27 0.83 3.37
C CYS A 26 -7.76 -0.51 3.93
N PRO A 27 -6.92 -1.55 3.99
CA PRO A 27 -7.33 -2.85 4.53
C PRO A 27 -7.66 -2.80 6.04
N LYS A 28 -7.24 -1.73 6.73
CA LYS A 28 -7.45 -1.56 8.17
C LYS A 28 -8.76 -0.85 8.53
N CYS A 29 -9.18 0.16 7.75
CA CYS A 29 -10.39 0.95 8.04
C CYS A 29 -11.41 1.01 6.90
N GLY A 30 -11.11 0.42 5.75
CA GLY A 30 -11.97 0.42 4.55
C GLY A 30 -12.04 1.75 3.80
N GLN A 31 -11.37 2.81 4.27
CA GLN A 31 -11.41 4.14 3.65
C GLN A 31 -10.30 4.32 2.60
N GLY A 32 -10.55 5.11 1.57
CA GLY A 32 -9.60 5.39 0.49
C GLY A 32 -9.86 6.74 -0.18
N PRO A 33 -9.00 7.14 -1.14
CA PRO A 33 -7.84 6.39 -1.65
C PRO A 33 -6.61 6.44 -0.75
N LEU A 34 -5.75 5.41 -0.84
CA LEU A 34 -4.45 5.37 -0.17
C LEU A 34 -3.46 6.33 -0.85
N LYS A 35 -2.60 6.98 -0.05
CA LYS A 35 -1.51 7.83 -0.54
C LYS A 35 -0.26 6.98 -0.77
N VAL A 36 0.27 7.01 -1.98
CA VAL A 36 1.49 6.29 -2.37
C VAL A 36 2.62 7.28 -2.62
N GLU A 37 3.75 7.08 -1.95
CA GLU A 37 4.96 7.88 -2.09
C GLU A 37 6.11 6.95 -2.50
N GLN A 38 6.65 7.17 -3.70
CA GLN A 38 7.80 6.43 -4.20
C GLN A 38 9.07 7.25 -3.94
N SER A 39 10.01 6.65 -3.24
CA SER A 39 11.32 7.25 -2.95
C SER A 39 12.35 6.79 -3.99
N PRO A 40 13.35 7.63 -4.32
CA PRO A 40 14.41 7.29 -5.27
C PRO A 40 15.26 6.07 -4.84
N ALA A 41 15.23 5.69 -3.57
CA ALA A 41 15.88 4.49 -3.04
C ALA A 41 15.07 3.18 -3.28
N SER A 42 14.17 3.15 -4.26
CA SER A 42 13.27 2.00 -4.54
C SER A 42 12.34 1.61 -3.38
N LYS A 43 12.08 2.55 -2.47
CA LYS A 43 11.13 2.36 -1.37
C LYS A 43 9.78 2.94 -1.75
N THR A 44 8.73 2.13 -1.64
CA THR A 44 7.35 2.57 -1.80
C THR A 44 6.70 2.61 -0.42
N LYS A 45 6.21 3.79 -0.05
CA LYS A 45 5.45 4.00 1.17
C LYS A 45 3.98 4.19 0.81
N ILE A 46 3.12 3.42 1.45
CA ILE A 46 1.68 3.45 1.25
C ILE A 46 1.06 3.85 2.58
N SER A 47 0.24 4.89 2.59
CA SER A 47 -0.34 5.42 3.83
C SER A 47 -1.81 5.74 3.65
N CYS A 48 -2.61 5.40 4.66
CA CYS A 48 -4.01 5.78 4.73
C CYS A 48 -4.13 7.14 5.42
N PRO A 49 -4.67 8.18 4.76
CA PRO A 49 -4.87 9.48 5.36
C PRO A 49 -5.97 9.48 6.45
N SER A 50 -6.86 8.49 6.46
CA SER A 50 -8.02 8.47 7.35
C SER A 50 -7.73 7.80 8.71
N CYS A 51 -7.03 6.66 8.72
CA CYS A 51 -6.69 5.96 9.96
C CYS A 51 -5.20 6.05 10.34
N GLY A 52 -4.35 6.63 9.48
CA GLY A 52 -2.91 6.77 9.71
C GLY A 52 -2.12 5.47 9.56
N ALA A 53 -2.77 4.35 9.20
CA ALA A 53 -2.06 3.11 8.92
C ALA A 53 -1.13 3.29 7.71
N PHE A 54 0.08 2.77 7.82
CA PHE A 54 1.05 2.82 6.73
C PHE A 54 1.80 1.51 6.60
N LEU A 55 2.32 1.29 5.40
CA LEU A 55 3.22 0.21 5.06
C LEU A 55 4.37 0.78 4.23
N GLU A 56 5.58 0.34 4.51
CA GLU A 56 6.76 0.65 3.71
C GLU A 56 7.35 -0.65 3.20
N GLY A 57 7.62 -0.73 1.90
CA GLY A 57 8.23 -1.89 1.27
C GLY A 57 9.08 -1.49 0.08
N SER A 58 10.00 -2.38 -0.28
CA SER A 58 10.79 -2.23 -1.51
C SER A 58 10.08 -2.99 -2.62
N ILE A 59 9.55 -2.27 -3.63
CA ILE A 59 9.13 -2.93 -4.87
C ILE A 59 10.39 -3.18 -5.69
N GLY A 60 11.03 -4.32 -5.45
CA GLY A 60 12.14 -4.78 -6.27
C GLY A 60 11.57 -5.21 -7.61
N PHE A 61 11.61 -4.35 -8.63
CA PHE A 61 11.53 -4.80 -10.01
C PHE A 61 12.83 -5.57 -10.29
N SER A 62 12.79 -6.90 -10.20
CA SER A 62 13.85 -7.77 -10.76
C SER A 62 13.70 -7.86 -12.27
#